data_AF-A0A3D8QAZ1-F1
#
_entry.id   AF-A0A3D8QAZ1-F1
#
_cell.length_a   1.000
_cell.length_b   1.000
_cell.length_c   1.000
_cell.angle_alpha   90.00
_cell.angle_beta   90.00
_cell.angle_gamma   90.00
#
_symmetry.space_group_name_H-M   'P 1'
#
loop_
_entity.id
_entity.type
_entity.pdbx_description
1 polymer ?
#
loop_
_entity_poly.entity_id
_entity_poly.type
_entity_poly.pdbx_seq_one_letter_code
_entity_poly.pdbx_strand_id
1 'polypeptide(L)'
;MILVSLYELGHGIYPAAFLTIGACARYAVALGLDRDIFLWDHTESGWAAMEEKHRAWWAVVILERHMNIDSPRRHLCIPDPCEKHFLPISDEDWNSGVRPALSQTGCPSPYTVSAPANNKLGKFARLAQASHLLARVMRHIGDTQADPHFLDTEKSLLDHALRSLLSLTVAEEQRALLLLHSFPLAFPSANKESAQYCYREVTELTSKVTLPIARRLKGLLPSDAHAPSPLLLDWMYRSVIAYNNIRETNTAVLVDGYVETVREAMEGLGRQWGVGGILISLPSGSSAF
;
A
#
# COMPACT_ATOMS: atom_id res chain seq x y z
N MET A 1 7.15 2.76 18.79
CA MET A 1 7.14 1.39 18.23
C MET A 1 6.87 1.39 16.72
N ILE A 2 5.85 2.08 16.21
CA ILE A 2 5.57 2.18 14.76
C ILE A 2 6.81 2.65 13.96
N LEU A 3 7.42 3.76 14.38
CA LEU A 3 8.63 4.28 13.73
C LEU A 3 9.83 3.34 13.82
N VAL A 4 9.93 2.55 14.91
CA VAL A 4 10.98 1.54 15.08
C VAL A 4 10.79 0.41 14.09
N SER A 5 9.56 -0.09 13.94
CA SER A 5 9.22 -1.11 12.94
C SER A 5 9.51 -0.64 11.51
N LEU A 6 9.20 0.63 11.20
CA LEU A 6 9.51 1.22 9.89
C LEU A 6 11.02 1.34 9.66
N TYR A 7 11.78 1.73 10.68
CA TYR A 7 13.24 1.78 10.64
C TYR A 7 13.83 0.38 10.40
N GLU A 8 13.43 -0.61 11.20
CA GLU A 8 13.86 -2.01 11.07
C GLU A 8 13.57 -2.54 9.67
N LEU A 9 12.38 -2.26 9.13
CA LEU A 9 12.00 -2.59 7.76
C LEU A 9 12.92 -1.91 6.73
N GLY A 10 13.14 -0.60 6.85
CA GLY A 10 14.00 0.17 5.94
C GLY A 10 15.47 -0.22 5.96
N HIS A 11 15.93 -0.90 7.01
CA HIS A 11 17.29 -1.45 7.11
C HIS A 11 17.37 -2.95 6.86
N GLY A 12 16.27 -3.60 6.45
CA GLY A 12 16.26 -5.02 6.12
C GLY A 12 16.29 -5.95 7.34
N ILE A 13 15.92 -5.47 8.52
CA ILE A 13 15.88 -6.24 9.77
C ILE A 13 14.49 -6.88 9.94
N TYR A 14 14.06 -7.66 8.93
CA TYR A 14 12.68 -8.14 8.80
C TYR A 14 12.14 -8.93 9.99
N PRO A 15 12.89 -9.88 10.61
CA PRO A 15 12.39 -10.60 11.78
C PRO A 15 12.09 -9.67 12.95
N ALA A 16 12.92 -8.64 13.17
CA ALA A 16 12.67 -7.64 14.21
C ALA A 16 11.46 -6.77 13.85
N ALA A 17 11.42 -6.26 12.62
CA ALA A 17 10.32 -5.43 12.12
C ALA A 17 8.95 -6.14 12.29
N PHE A 18 8.89 -7.44 11.97
CA PHE A 18 7.72 -8.30 12.11
C PHE A 18 7.28 -8.47 13.58
N LEU A 19 8.23 -8.70 14.50
CA LEU A 19 7.92 -8.82 15.92
C LEU A 19 7.49 -7.47 16.52
N THR A 20 8.17 -6.38 16.14
CA THR A 20 7.86 -5.02 16.59
C THR A 20 6.45 -4.60 16.15
N ILE A 21 6.06 -4.89 14.90
CA ILE A 21 4.70 -4.56 14.43
C ILE A 21 3.64 -5.44 15.10
N GLY A 22 3.93 -6.72 15.34
CA GLY A 22 3.04 -7.61 16.10
C GLY A 22 2.84 -7.13 17.54
N ALA A 23 3.89 -6.61 18.18
CA ALA A 23 3.78 -5.96 19.48
C ALA A 23 2.97 -4.66 19.40
N CYS A 24 3.19 -3.82 18.38
CA CYS A 24 2.37 -2.62 18.13
C CYS A 24 0.88 -2.95 18.04
N ALA A 25 0.53 -4.00 17.29
CA ALA A 25 -0.84 -4.46 17.12
C ALA A 25 -1.51 -4.79 18.47
N ARG A 26 -0.81 -5.55 19.32
CA ARG A 26 -1.31 -5.91 20.65
C ARG A 26 -1.48 -4.69 21.55
N TYR A 27 -0.53 -3.76 21.52
CA TYR A 27 -0.65 -2.50 22.27
C TYR A 27 -1.80 -1.64 21.77
N ALA A 28 -1.98 -1.51 20.46
CA ALA A 28 -3.06 -0.74 19.86
C ALA A 28 -4.45 -1.26 20.30
N VAL A 29 -4.63 -2.58 20.28
CA VAL A 29 -5.86 -3.22 20.79
C VAL A 29 -6.01 -3.03 22.31
N ALA A 30 -4.94 -3.16 23.09
CA ALA A 30 -4.98 -2.92 24.53
C ALA A 30 -5.36 -1.47 24.89
N LEU A 31 -5.01 -0.50 24.03
CA LEU A 31 -5.39 0.91 24.13
C LEU A 31 -6.80 1.20 23.58
N GLY A 32 -7.48 0.21 22.99
CA GLY A 32 -8.82 0.36 22.42
C GLY A 32 -8.87 1.05 21.06
N LEU A 33 -7.73 1.17 20.36
CA LEU A 33 -7.69 1.86 19.05
C LEU A 33 -8.54 1.16 17.98
N ASP A 34 -8.70 -0.15 18.10
CA ASP A 34 -9.57 -0.99 17.26
C ASP A 34 -11.07 -0.66 17.43
N ARG A 35 -11.45 -0.05 18.57
CA ARG A 35 -12.82 0.37 18.88
C ARG A 35 -13.03 1.85 18.59
N ASP A 36 -12.03 2.67 18.91
CA ASP A 36 -12.05 4.12 18.68
C ASP A 36 -12.13 4.46 17.18
N ILE A 37 -11.73 3.55 16.28
CA ILE A 37 -11.82 3.74 14.82
C ILE A 37 -13.26 3.89 14.29
N PHE A 38 -14.27 3.54 15.09
CA PHE A 38 -15.69 3.74 14.77
C PHE A 38 -16.26 5.05 15.33
N LEU A 39 -15.47 5.77 16.12
CA LEU A 39 -15.89 6.98 16.80
C LEU A 39 -15.26 8.20 16.12
N TRP A 40 -16.01 9.30 16.12
CA TRP A 40 -15.49 10.58 15.69
C TRP A 40 -15.90 11.66 16.69
N ASP A 41 -14.92 12.46 17.11
CA ASP A 41 -15.16 13.57 18.02
C ASP A 41 -15.36 14.86 17.22
N HIS A 42 -16.54 15.46 17.37
CA HIS A 42 -16.91 16.71 16.72
C HIS A 42 -16.59 17.95 17.58
N THR A 43 -15.91 17.81 18.71
CA THR A 43 -15.47 18.93 19.55
C THR A 43 -14.13 19.48 19.08
N GLU A 44 -13.88 20.78 19.31
CA GLU A 44 -12.59 21.41 18.95
C GLU A 44 -11.41 20.83 19.74
N SER A 45 -11.64 20.41 20.98
CA SER A 45 -10.58 19.86 21.84
C SER A 45 -10.27 18.39 21.60
N GLY A 46 -11.23 17.61 21.07
CA GLY A 46 -11.11 16.15 20.99
C GLY A 46 -10.83 15.58 19.61
N TRP A 47 -11.17 16.30 18.53
CA TRP A 47 -11.02 15.76 17.16
C TRP A 47 -9.57 15.41 16.82
N ALA A 48 -8.60 16.23 17.24
CA ALA A 48 -7.20 16.02 16.89
C ALA A 48 -6.61 14.78 17.57
N ALA A 49 -6.96 14.56 18.84
CA ALA A 49 -6.57 13.35 19.57
C ALA A 49 -7.22 12.10 18.96
N MET A 50 -8.45 12.20 18.47
CA MET A 50 -9.11 11.10 17.76
C MET A 50 -8.44 10.81 16.42
N GLU A 51 -8.10 11.84 15.64
CA GLU A 51 -7.38 11.68 14.38
C GLU A 51 -6.00 11.05 14.58
N GLU A 52 -5.28 11.42 15.65
CA GLU A 52 -4.00 10.81 15.99
C GLU A 52 -4.16 9.30 16.27
N LYS A 53 -5.21 8.91 17.02
CA LYS A 53 -5.54 7.50 17.26
C LYS A 53 -5.87 6.75 15.97
N HIS A 54 -6.68 7.35 15.09
CA HIS A 54 -7.03 6.76 13.79
C HIS A 54 -5.79 6.58 12.92
N ARG A 55 -4.90 7.58 12.88
CA ARG A 55 -3.65 7.51 12.13
C ARG A 55 -2.71 6.45 12.67
N ALA A 56 -2.58 6.36 13.99
CA ALA A 56 -1.79 5.32 14.65
C ALA A 56 -2.33 3.93 14.33
N TRP A 57 -3.64 3.71 14.44
CA TRP A 57 -4.28 2.44 14.10
C TRP A 57 -4.00 2.04 12.65
N TRP A 58 -4.26 2.94 11.70
CA TRP A 58 -4.02 2.67 10.28
C TRP A 58 -2.56 2.42 9.96
N ALA A 59 -1.62 3.14 10.59
CA ALA A 59 -0.20 2.88 10.41
C ALA A 59 0.19 1.45 10.83
N VAL A 60 -0.37 0.96 11.94
CA VAL A 60 -0.14 -0.43 12.36
C VAL A 60 -0.74 -1.43 11.35
N VAL A 61 -1.99 -1.21 10.93
CA VAL A 61 -2.66 -2.05 9.91
C VAL A 61 -1.83 -2.11 8.63
N ILE A 62 -1.46 -0.95 8.08
CA ILE A 62 -0.71 -0.84 6.82
C ILE A 62 0.61 -1.61 6.89
N LEU A 63 1.38 -1.42 7.95
CA LEU A 63 2.67 -2.09 8.11
C LEU A 63 2.52 -3.60 8.31
N GLU A 64 1.53 -4.05 9.10
CA GLU A 64 1.29 -5.48 9.27
C GLU A 64 0.88 -6.13 7.93
N ARG A 65 -0.04 -5.49 7.17
CA ARG A 65 -0.44 -6.01 5.86
C ARG A 65 0.74 -6.05 4.89
N HIS A 66 1.54 -5.00 4.86
CA HIS A 66 2.73 -4.92 4.02
C HIS A 66 3.73 -6.06 4.31
N MET A 67 4.06 -6.29 5.58
CA MET A 67 5.03 -7.34 5.96
C MET A 67 4.53 -8.77 5.73
N ASN A 68 3.22 -8.94 5.53
CA ASN A 68 2.62 -10.26 5.31
C ASN A 68 2.22 -10.48 3.84
N ILE A 69 2.53 -9.55 2.94
CA ILE A 69 2.23 -9.69 1.50
C ILE A 69 2.66 -11.08 1.02
N ASP A 70 3.93 -11.46 1.15
CA ASP A 70 4.48 -12.73 0.64
C ASP A 70 4.00 -13.99 1.37
N SER A 71 3.16 -13.84 2.40
CA SER A 71 2.64 -14.96 3.19
C SER A 71 1.14 -14.78 3.45
N PRO A 72 0.28 -14.84 2.41
CA PRO A 72 -1.15 -14.54 2.51
C PRO A 72 -1.92 -15.51 3.42
N ARG A 73 -1.37 -16.71 3.67
CA ARG A 73 -1.93 -17.70 4.60
C ARG A 73 -1.52 -17.48 6.06
N ARG A 74 -0.58 -16.55 6.32
CA ARG A 74 -0.13 -16.29 7.69
C ARG A 74 -1.23 -15.53 8.43
N HIS A 75 -1.53 -16.00 9.65
CA HIS A 75 -2.49 -15.33 10.51
C HIS A 75 -1.99 -13.92 10.86
N LEU A 76 -2.86 -12.94 10.63
CA LEU A 76 -2.60 -11.54 10.98
C LEU A 76 -3.01 -11.30 12.44
N CYS A 77 -2.27 -10.46 13.15
CA CYS A 77 -2.60 -10.16 14.55
C CYS A 77 -3.82 -9.23 14.63
N ILE A 78 -4.02 -8.37 13.63
CA ILE A 78 -5.12 -7.41 13.57
C ILE A 78 -6.24 -8.00 12.71
N PRO A 79 -7.51 -7.91 13.13
CA PRO A 79 -8.64 -8.27 12.26
C PRO A 79 -8.68 -7.39 11.02
N ASP A 80 -9.34 -7.85 9.97
CA ASP A 80 -9.39 -7.08 8.74
C ASP A 80 -10.24 -5.82 8.89
N PRO A 81 -9.82 -4.69 8.29
CA PRO A 81 -10.57 -3.44 8.42
C PRO A 81 -11.99 -3.60 7.89
N CYS A 82 -12.96 -3.01 8.59
CA CYS A 82 -14.36 -2.98 8.19
C CYS A 82 -14.64 -1.77 7.29
N GLU A 83 -15.61 -1.90 6.39
CA GLU A 83 -16.11 -0.84 5.51
C GLU A 83 -16.53 0.44 6.25
N LYS A 84 -16.96 0.29 7.51
CA LYS A 84 -17.43 1.38 8.38
C LYS A 84 -16.31 2.06 9.17
N HIS A 85 -15.08 1.55 9.14
CA HIS A 85 -13.96 2.20 9.81
C HIS A 85 -13.72 3.58 9.20
N PHE A 86 -13.54 4.59 10.06
CA PHE A 86 -13.16 5.91 9.59
C PHE A 86 -11.75 5.88 8.99
N LEU A 87 -11.61 6.57 7.88
CA LEU A 87 -10.32 6.85 7.26
C LEU A 87 -9.73 8.12 7.89
N PRO A 88 -8.40 8.22 7.95
CA PRO A 88 -7.73 9.46 8.32
C PRO A 88 -8.17 10.61 7.41
N ILE A 89 -8.15 11.83 7.95
CA ILE A 89 -8.45 13.03 7.17
C ILE A 89 -7.30 13.32 6.18
N SER A 90 -7.47 14.31 5.31
CA SER A 90 -6.40 14.72 4.39
C SER A 90 -5.13 15.10 5.16
N ASP A 91 -3.96 14.71 4.66
CA ASP A 91 -2.68 15.07 5.27
C ASP A 91 -2.47 16.59 5.27
N GLU A 92 -3.00 17.30 4.27
CA GLU A 92 -2.96 18.75 4.19
C GLU A 92 -3.82 19.40 5.28
N ASP A 93 -5.04 18.90 5.49
CA ASP A 93 -5.95 19.39 6.53
C ASP A 93 -5.37 19.12 7.93
N TRP A 94 -4.83 17.91 8.15
CA TRP A 94 -4.16 17.54 9.40
C TRP A 94 -2.98 18.45 9.70
N ASN A 95 -2.06 18.63 8.74
CA ASN A 95 -0.87 19.47 8.94
C ASN A 95 -1.19 20.95 9.10
N SER A 96 -2.32 21.40 8.53
CA SER A 96 -2.79 22.79 8.65
C SER A 96 -3.66 23.02 9.89
N GLY A 97 -3.94 21.97 10.67
CA GLY A 97 -4.86 22.03 11.81
C GLY A 97 -6.31 22.34 11.41
N VAL A 98 -6.68 22.10 10.15
CA VAL A 98 -8.03 22.37 9.63
C VAL A 98 -8.91 21.16 9.93
N ARG A 99 -9.98 21.40 10.70
CA ARG A 99 -10.96 20.38 11.03
C ARG A 99 -11.79 19.98 9.79
N PRO A 100 -12.22 18.71 9.63
CA PRO A 100 -13.02 18.27 8.49
C PRO A 100 -14.27 19.10 8.20
N ALA A 101 -15.00 19.50 9.25
CA ALA A 101 -16.21 20.34 9.12
C ALA A 101 -15.93 21.74 8.53
N LEU A 102 -14.68 22.20 8.59
CA LEU A 102 -14.20 23.47 8.05
C LEU A 102 -13.34 23.26 6.78
N SER A 103 -13.09 22.01 6.39
CA SER A 103 -12.34 21.68 5.18
C SER A 103 -13.16 21.97 3.93
N GLN A 104 -12.48 22.14 2.79
CA GLN A 104 -13.12 22.40 1.50
C GLN A 104 -14.10 21.30 1.06
N THR A 105 -14.04 20.11 1.69
CA THR A 105 -14.98 19.01 1.43
C THR A 105 -16.36 19.25 2.03
N GLY A 106 -16.48 20.13 3.03
CA GLY A 106 -17.74 20.44 3.74
C GLY A 106 -18.34 19.25 4.50
N CYS A 107 -17.59 18.15 4.66
CA CYS A 107 -18.11 16.94 5.31
C CYS A 107 -17.94 17.03 6.84
N PRO A 108 -19.01 16.83 7.63
CA PRO A 108 -18.94 16.97 9.09
C PRO A 108 -18.13 15.86 9.79
N SER A 109 -17.85 14.75 9.08
CA SER A 109 -17.10 13.58 9.56
C SER A 109 -16.10 13.09 8.50
N PRO A 110 -15.06 12.34 8.88
CA PRO A 110 -14.19 11.68 7.92
C PRO A 110 -14.95 10.66 7.07
N TYR A 111 -14.39 10.36 5.91
CA TYR A 111 -14.86 9.29 5.07
C TYR A 111 -14.61 7.93 5.72
N THR A 112 -15.38 6.92 5.34
CA THR A 112 -15.16 5.53 5.77
C THR A 112 -14.41 4.74 4.70
N VAL A 113 -13.95 3.54 5.02
CA VAL A 113 -13.26 2.64 4.08
C VAL A 113 -14.06 2.42 2.79
N SER A 114 -15.39 2.29 2.89
CA SER A 114 -16.30 2.13 1.75
C SER A 114 -16.54 3.40 0.92
N ALA A 115 -15.89 4.52 1.25
CA ALA A 115 -16.03 5.75 0.49
C ALA A 115 -15.67 5.53 -1.00
N PRO A 116 -16.52 6.01 -1.92
CA PRO A 116 -16.27 5.92 -3.35
C PRO A 116 -14.90 6.47 -3.73
N ALA A 117 -14.26 5.82 -4.70
CA ALA A 117 -12.89 6.14 -5.05
C ALA A 117 -12.76 7.55 -5.68
N ASN A 118 -13.82 8.12 -6.25
CA ASN A 118 -13.84 9.50 -6.76
C ASN A 118 -13.84 10.60 -5.67
N ASN A 119 -13.97 10.23 -4.39
CA ASN A 119 -13.86 11.19 -3.31
C ASN A 119 -12.41 11.67 -3.15
N LYS A 120 -12.24 12.97 -2.87
CA LYS A 120 -10.91 13.55 -2.60
C LYS A 120 -10.43 13.10 -1.23
N LEU A 121 -9.56 12.10 -1.21
CA LEU A 121 -8.95 11.54 -0.01
C LEU A 121 -7.46 11.92 0.07
N GLY A 122 -6.94 12.07 1.30
CA GLY A 122 -5.52 12.24 1.53
C GLY A 122 -4.70 11.02 1.12
N LYS A 123 -3.39 11.20 0.91
CA LYS A 123 -2.47 10.11 0.54
C LYS A 123 -2.47 9.00 1.60
N PHE A 124 -2.47 9.37 2.87
CA PHE A 124 -2.52 8.39 3.95
C PHE A 124 -3.87 7.65 4.02
N ALA A 125 -4.98 8.34 3.78
CA ALA A 125 -6.32 7.72 3.71
C ALA A 125 -6.44 6.73 2.55
N ARG A 126 -5.86 7.06 1.39
CA ARG A 126 -5.77 6.16 0.23
C ARG A 126 -4.95 4.92 0.54
N LEU A 127 -3.84 5.07 1.26
CA LEU A 127 -2.99 3.96 1.71
C LEU A 127 -3.74 3.04 2.68
N ALA A 128 -4.56 3.62 3.58
CA ALA A 128 -5.45 2.87 4.45
C ALA A 128 -6.50 2.07 3.65
N GLN A 129 -7.19 2.68 2.68
CA GLN A 129 -8.10 1.96 1.78
C GLN A 129 -7.39 0.85 0.99
N ALA A 130 -6.18 1.12 0.48
CA ALA A 130 -5.35 0.13 -0.20
C ALA A 130 -5.07 -1.09 0.70
N SER A 131 -4.72 -0.84 1.96
CA SER A 131 -4.42 -1.89 2.94
C SER A 131 -5.64 -2.75 3.28
N HIS A 132 -6.84 -2.18 3.27
CA HIS A 132 -8.09 -2.93 3.40
C HIS A 132 -8.30 -3.87 2.20
N LEU A 133 -8.13 -3.37 0.97
CA LEU A 133 -8.24 -4.22 -0.22
C LEU A 133 -7.17 -5.32 -0.22
N LEU A 134 -5.94 -5.00 0.20
CA LEU A 134 -4.85 -5.97 0.32
C LEU A 134 -5.21 -7.09 1.30
N ALA A 135 -5.78 -6.74 2.45
CA ALA A 135 -6.25 -7.73 3.42
C ALA A 135 -7.29 -8.68 2.82
N ARG A 136 -8.24 -8.15 2.03
CA ARG A 136 -9.22 -8.98 1.31
C ARG A 136 -8.58 -9.88 0.27
N VAL A 137 -7.60 -9.39 -0.50
CA VAL A 137 -6.84 -10.19 -1.47
C VAL A 137 -6.08 -11.31 -0.78
N MET A 138 -5.40 -11.03 0.32
CA MET A 138 -4.67 -12.04 1.10
C MET A 138 -5.61 -13.14 1.60
N ARG A 139 -6.78 -12.76 2.13
CA ARG A 139 -7.80 -13.71 2.59
C ARG A 139 -8.34 -14.55 1.44
N HIS A 140 -8.68 -13.92 0.32
CA HIS A 140 -9.17 -14.59 -0.88
C HIS A 140 -8.17 -15.64 -1.40
N ILE A 141 -6.86 -15.34 -1.37
CA ILE A 141 -5.80 -16.28 -1.76
C ILE A 141 -5.59 -17.38 -0.71
N GLY A 142 -5.73 -17.04 0.57
CA GLY A 142 -5.55 -17.96 1.67
C GLY A 142 -6.70 -18.96 1.85
N ASP A 143 -7.90 -18.62 1.42
CA ASP A 143 -9.10 -19.42 1.60
C ASP A 143 -9.22 -20.53 0.55
N THR A 144 -8.81 -21.73 0.96
CA THR A 144 -8.92 -22.95 0.13
C THR A 144 -10.24 -23.70 0.30
N GLN A 145 -11.13 -23.25 1.19
CA GLN A 145 -12.34 -23.99 1.57
C GLN A 145 -13.63 -23.28 1.10
N ALA A 146 -13.54 -22.03 0.67
CA ALA A 146 -14.66 -21.27 0.13
C ALA A 146 -15.19 -21.84 -1.19
N ASP A 147 -16.46 -21.55 -1.45
CA ASP A 147 -17.15 -21.92 -2.69
C ASP A 147 -16.46 -21.28 -3.92
N PRO A 148 -16.16 -22.07 -4.98
CA PRO A 148 -15.48 -21.56 -6.17
C PRO A 148 -16.21 -20.40 -6.89
N HIS A 149 -17.54 -20.38 -6.87
CA HIS A 149 -18.31 -19.32 -7.52
C HIS A 149 -18.27 -18.02 -6.70
N PHE A 150 -18.32 -18.13 -5.38
CA PHE A 150 -18.05 -17.01 -4.47
C PHE A 150 -16.65 -16.43 -4.70
N LEU A 151 -15.63 -17.28 -4.78
CA LEU A 151 -14.25 -16.85 -5.02
C LEU A 151 -14.11 -16.12 -6.36
N ASP A 152 -14.70 -16.62 -7.44
CA ASP A 152 -14.62 -15.95 -8.76
C ASP A 152 -15.31 -14.57 -8.77
N THR A 153 -16.43 -14.46 -8.06
CA THR A 153 -17.14 -13.19 -7.88
C THR A 153 -16.31 -12.21 -7.05
N GLU A 154 -15.76 -12.66 -5.92
CA GLU A 154 -14.91 -11.82 -5.06
C GLU A 154 -13.65 -11.35 -5.80
N LYS A 155 -13.02 -12.24 -6.57
CA LYS A 155 -11.88 -11.91 -7.42
C LYS A 155 -12.20 -10.77 -8.39
N SER A 156 -13.33 -10.86 -9.08
CA SER A 156 -13.75 -9.84 -10.06
C SER A 156 -14.01 -8.48 -9.37
N LEU A 157 -14.62 -8.50 -8.20
CA LEU A 157 -14.85 -7.29 -7.39
C LEU A 157 -13.54 -6.67 -6.90
N LEU A 158 -12.61 -7.49 -6.42
CA LEU A 158 -11.30 -7.03 -5.96
C LEU A 158 -10.49 -6.45 -7.13
N ASP A 159 -10.41 -7.13 -8.26
CA ASP A 159 -9.71 -6.63 -9.45
C ASP A 159 -10.27 -5.26 -9.90
N HIS A 160 -11.60 -5.13 -9.97
CA HIS A 160 -12.23 -3.85 -10.31
C HIS A 160 -11.90 -2.73 -9.31
N ALA A 161 -12.00 -3.01 -8.00
CA ALA A 161 -11.71 -2.04 -6.96
C ALA A 161 -10.24 -1.59 -6.99
N LEU A 162 -9.31 -2.54 -7.18
CA LEU A 162 -7.87 -2.27 -7.28
C LEU A 162 -7.55 -1.41 -8.50
N ARG A 163 -8.11 -1.74 -9.67
CA ARG A 163 -7.92 -0.96 -10.91
C ARG A 163 -8.51 0.44 -10.80
N SER A 164 -9.71 0.57 -10.23
CA SER A 164 -10.32 1.88 -9.98
C SER A 164 -9.42 2.74 -9.09
N LEU A 165 -8.96 2.16 -7.98
CA LEU A 165 -8.11 2.86 -7.03
C LEU A 165 -6.72 3.22 -7.61
N LEU A 166 -6.14 2.34 -8.44
CA LEU A 166 -4.89 2.60 -9.15
C LEU A 166 -5.03 3.72 -10.20
N SER A 167 -6.09 3.69 -11.01
CA SER A 167 -6.34 4.73 -12.02
C SER A 167 -6.50 6.13 -11.43
N LEU A 168 -7.10 6.21 -10.24
CA LEU A 168 -7.19 7.46 -9.48
C LEU A 168 -5.82 7.92 -8.98
N THR A 169 -4.91 7.03 -8.59
CA THR A 169 -3.55 7.46 -8.23
C THR A 169 -2.70 7.92 -9.40
N VAL A 170 -2.95 7.40 -10.61
CA VAL A 170 -2.35 7.95 -11.83
C VAL A 170 -2.83 9.39 -12.01
N ALA A 171 -4.13 9.64 -11.82
CA ALA A 171 -4.73 10.97 -11.98
C ALA A 171 -4.35 11.95 -10.86
N GLU A 172 -4.25 11.47 -9.61
CA GLU A 172 -4.01 12.28 -8.42
C GLU A 172 -2.51 12.31 -8.00
N GLU A 173 -1.63 11.67 -8.79
CA GLU A 173 -0.18 11.52 -8.54
C GLU A 173 0.17 11.01 -7.12
N GLN A 174 -0.70 10.19 -6.53
CA GLN A 174 -0.59 9.75 -5.14
C GLN A 174 0.39 8.58 -5.01
N ARG A 175 1.25 8.64 -3.99
CA ARG A 175 2.28 7.62 -3.68
C ARG A 175 1.72 6.35 -2.99
N ALA A 176 0.41 6.25 -2.82
CA ALA A 176 -0.22 5.45 -1.77
C ALA A 176 -0.56 4.00 -2.14
N LEU A 177 -0.42 3.57 -3.40
CA LEU A 177 -1.16 2.39 -3.89
C LEU A 177 -0.36 1.30 -4.59
N LEU A 178 0.96 1.30 -4.42
CA LEU A 178 1.80 0.24 -4.99
C LEU A 178 1.84 -1.04 -4.12
N LEU A 179 1.12 -1.07 -2.98
CA LEU A 179 1.01 -2.23 -2.08
C LEU A 179 0.42 -3.49 -2.72
N LEU A 180 -0.23 -3.39 -3.87
CA LEU A 180 -1.17 -4.39 -4.38
C LEU A 180 -0.68 -5.17 -5.61
N HIS A 181 0.48 -4.85 -6.18
CA HIS A 181 0.88 -5.38 -7.50
C HIS A 181 2.05 -6.36 -7.46
N SER A 182 2.39 -6.88 -6.28
CA SER A 182 3.48 -7.84 -6.10
C SER A 182 3.06 -9.24 -5.74
N PHE A 183 1.77 -9.53 -5.74
CA PHE A 183 1.34 -10.90 -5.93
C PHE A 183 1.28 -11.12 -7.44
N PRO A 184 2.23 -11.84 -8.06
CA PRO A 184 1.83 -12.67 -9.17
C PRO A 184 0.67 -13.47 -8.58
N LEU A 185 -0.51 -13.14 -9.04
CA LEU A 185 -1.66 -13.97 -8.87
C LEU A 185 -1.25 -15.32 -9.46
N ALA A 186 -0.70 -16.19 -8.63
CA ALA A 186 -0.55 -17.61 -8.86
C ALA A 186 -1.98 -18.17 -8.85
N PHE A 187 -2.78 -17.69 -9.79
CA PHE A 187 -4.07 -18.20 -10.11
C PHE A 187 -3.83 -19.18 -11.25
N PRO A 188 -3.98 -20.48 -10.99
CA PRO A 188 -4.28 -21.40 -12.08
C PRO A 188 -5.67 -21.04 -12.58
N SER A 189 -5.79 -20.03 -13.46
CA SER A 189 -7.01 -19.85 -14.24
C SER A 189 -7.09 -20.94 -15.30
N ALA A 190 -8.33 -21.34 -15.62
CA ALA A 190 -8.63 -22.36 -16.62
C ALA A 190 -8.10 -22.04 -18.04
N ASN A 191 -7.62 -20.81 -18.31
CA ASN A 191 -6.93 -20.42 -19.53
C ASN A 191 -5.69 -19.55 -19.25
N LYS A 192 -4.54 -19.94 -19.83
CA LYS A 192 -3.25 -19.22 -19.70
C LYS A 192 -3.27 -17.85 -20.39
N GLU A 193 -3.98 -17.72 -21.51
CA GLU A 193 -4.03 -16.48 -22.30
C GLU A 193 -4.74 -15.33 -21.59
N SER A 194 -5.88 -15.61 -20.94
CA SER A 194 -6.64 -14.59 -20.18
C SER A 194 -5.86 -14.09 -18.96
N ALA A 195 -5.12 -14.98 -18.27
CA ALA A 195 -4.23 -14.59 -17.18
C ALA A 195 -3.08 -13.70 -17.68
N GLN A 196 -2.50 -14.03 -18.82
CA GLN A 196 -1.40 -13.27 -19.41
C GLN A 196 -1.85 -11.85 -19.83
N TYR A 197 -3.06 -11.71 -20.37
CA TYR A 197 -3.64 -10.39 -20.70
C TYR A 197 -3.88 -9.54 -19.44
N CYS A 198 -4.47 -10.12 -18.39
CA CYS A 198 -4.71 -9.40 -17.14
C CYS A 198 -3.38 -8.94 -16.48
N TYR A 199 -2.38 -9.81 -16.45
CA TYR A 199 -1.05 -9.49 -15.92
C TYR A 199 -0.37 -8.33 -16.67
N ARG A 200 -0.52 -8.32 -18.00
CA ARG A 200 0.00 -7.27 -18.87
C ARG A 200 -0.60 -5.90 -18.55
N GLU A 201 -1.93 -5.82 -18.55
CA GLU A 201 -2.65 -4.56 -18.35
C GLU A 201 -2.34 -3.96 -16.97
N VAL A 202 -2.32 -4.81 -15.94
CA VAL A 202 -1.96 -4.41 -14.56
C VAL A 202 -0.54 -3.86 -14.48
N THR A 203 0.42 -4.50 -15.16
CA THR A 203 1.81 -4.03 -15.15
C THR A 203 1.98 -2.74 -15.94
N GLU A 204 1.24 -2.56 -17.04
CA GLU A 204 1.23 -1.30 -17.79
C GLU A 204 0.73 -0.15 -16.90
N LEU A 205 -0.39 -0.34 -16.21
CA LEU A 205 -0.91 0.65 -15.25
C LEU A 205 0.09 0.92 -14.12
N THR A 206 0.69 -0.12 -13.56
CA THR A 206 1.72 0.00 -12.51
C THR A 206 2.92 0.80 -12.99
N SER A 207 3.34 0.60 -14.24
CA SER A 207 4.45 1.34 -14.83
C SER A 207 4.13 2.84 -14.99
N LYS A 208 2.88 3.17 -15.37
CA LYS A 208 2.38 4.55 -15.47
C LYS A 208 2.35 5.27 -14.13
N VAL A 209 2.17 4.56 -13.01
CA VAL A 209 2.25 5.12 -11.65
C VAL A 209 3.69 5.22 -11.14
N THR A 210 4.45 4.14 -11.29
CA THR A 210 5.79 4.01 -10.68
C THR A 210 6.80 4.93 -11.37
N LEU A 211 6.71 5.09 -12.70
CA LEU A 211 7.69 5.87 -13.46
C LEU A 211 7.71 7.36 -13.10
N PRO A 212 6.57 8.09 -13.02
CA PRO A 212 6.57 9.46 -12.51
C PRO A 212 7.10 9.58 -11.08
N ILE A 213 6.84 8.60 -10.21
CA ILE A 213 7.38 8.57 -8.84
C ILE A 213 8.91 8.42 -8.87
N ALA A 214 9.43 7.47 -9.65
CA ALA A 214 10.87 7.26 -9.81
C ALA A 214 11.59 8.50 -10.36
N ARG A 215 11.04 9.14 -11.40
CA ARG A 215 11.60 10.38 -11.96
C ARG A 215 11.68 11.50 -10.94
N ARG A 216 10.66 11.66 -10.09
CA ARG A 216 10.67 12.66 -9.01
C ARG A 216 11.71 12.34 -7.95
N LEU A 217 11.82 11.08 -7.54
CA LEU A 217 12.80 10.64 -6.55
C LEU A 217 14.24 10.83 -7.04
N LYS A 218 14.50 10.64 -8.35
CA LYS A 218 15.80 10.95 -8.96
C LYS A 218 16.16 12.44 -8.85
N GLY A 219 15.16 13.32 -8.87
CA GLY A 219 15.33 14.77 -8.75
C GLY A 219 15.45 15.30 -7.31
N LEU A 220 15.22 14.46 -6.29
CA LEU A 220 15.32 14.91 -4.89
C LEU A 220 16.78 15.08 -4.49
N LEU A 221 17.07 16.21 -3.84
CA LEU A 221 18.39 16.47 -3.28
C LEU A 221 18.51 15.78 -1.91
N PRO A 222 19.72 15.34 -1.51
CA PRO A 222 19.94 14.76 -0.18
C PRO A 222 19.55 15.67 0.99
N SER A 223 19.41 16.98 0.73
CA SER A 223 19.05 18.02 1.69
C SER A 223 17.54 18.20 1.87
N ASP A 224 16.69 17.51 1.09
CA ASP A 224 15.25 17.58 1.27
C ASP A 224 14.87 16.92 2.61
N ALA A 225 14.34 17.72 3.53
CA ALA A 225 14.10 17.34 4.94
C ALA A 225 13.09 16.19 5.15
N HIS A 226 12.48 15.68 4.08
CA HIS A 226 11.51 14.59 4.12
C HIS A 226 12.03 13.40 3.31
N ALA A 227 12.82 12.54 3.96
CA ALA A 227 13.22 11.26 3.42
C ALA A 227 11.98 10.44 3.00
N PRO A 228 11.90 9.97 1.74
CA PRO A 228 10.79 9.15 1.30
C PRO A 228 10.72 7.83 2.08
N SER A 229 9.51 7.29 2.29
CA SER A 229 9.30 6.05 3.06
C SER A 229 10.08 4.86 2.47
N PRO A 230 10.66 3.98 3.32
CA PRO A 230 11.37 2.78 2.85
C PRO A 230 10.45 1.80 2.11
N LEU A 231 9.13 1.89 2.30
CA LEU A 231 8.15 1.07 1.58
C LEU A 231 8.25 1.23 0.05
N LEU A 232 8.69 2.41 -0.42
CA LEU A 232 8.87 2.69 -1.84
C LEU A 232 9.92 1.78 -2.48
N LEU A 233 10.96 1.37 -1.75
CA LEU A 233 12.01 0.50 -2.26
C LEU A 233 11.48 -0.88 -2.62
N ASP A 234 10.71 -1.49 -1.71
CA ASP A 234 10.07 -2.79 -1.94
C ASP A 234 9.10 -2.72 -3.12
N TRP A 235 8.28 -1.66 -3.20
CA TRP A 235 7.35 -1.47 -4.30
C TRP A 235 8.03 -1.29 -5.66
N MET A 236 9.07 -0.47 -5.71
CA MET A 236 9.87 -0.28 -6.92
C MET A 236 10.52 -1.57 -7.37
N TYR A 237 11.12 -2.31 -6.44
CA TYR A 237 11.72 -3.62 -6.71
C TYR A 237 10.71 -4.58 -7.34
N ARG A 238 9.53 -4.73 -6.70
CA ARG A 238 8.46 -5.61 -7.20
C ARG A 238 7.92 -5.18 -8.56
N SER A 239 7.81 -3.87 -8.81
CA SER A 239 7.41 -3.34 -10.11
C SER A 239 8.42 -3.70 -11.22
N VAL A 240 9.71 -3.70 -10.91
CA VAL A 240 10.78 -4.07 -11.86
C VAL A 240 10.73 -5.57 -12.16
N ILE A 241 10.49 -6.41 -11.16
CA ILE A 241 10.26 -7.85 -11.35
C ILE A 241 9.07 -8.07 -12.30
N ALA A 242 7.92 -7.48 -11.99
CA ALA A 242 6.71 -7.65 -12.80
C ALA A 242 6.92 -7.19 -14.25
N TYR A 243 7.62 -6.06 -14.42
CA TYR A 243 7.96 -5.53 -15.73
C TYR A 243 8.89 -6.44 -16.53
N ASN A 244 9.92 -7.00 -15.88
CA ASN A 244 10.86 -7.92 -16.53
C ASN A 244 10.16 -9.21 -16.99
N ASN A 245 9.25 -9.76 -16.18
CA ASN A 245 8.47 -10.95 -16.56
C ASN A 245 7.64 -10.73 -17.84
N ILE A 246 7.08 -9.52 -18.03
CA ILE A 246 6.37 -9.19 -19.27
C ILE A 246 7.34 -8.99 -20.42
N ARG A 247 8.48 -8.33 -20.18
CA ARG A 247 9.48 -8.12 -21.23
C ARG A 247 10.00 -9.43 -21.82
N GLU A 248 10.14 -10.47 -21.00
CA GLU A 248 10.54 -11.81 -21.46
C GLU A 248 9.46 -12.49 -22.33
N THR A 249 8.19 -12.13 -22.16
CA THR A 249 7.07 -12.77 -22.85
C THR A 249 6.52 -11.97 -24.04
N ASN A 250 6.61 -10.63 -24.04
CA ASN A 250 6.16 -9.75 -25.12
C ASN A 250 6.73 -8.33 -25.00
N THR A 251 7.40 -7.83 -26.05
CA THR A 251 8.11 -6.53 -26.03
C THR A 251 7.32 -5.33 -26.55
N ALA A 252 6.14 -5.53 -27.15
CA ALA A 252 5.51 -4.51 -28.00
C ALA A 252 4.92 -3.27 -27.29
N VAL A 253 4.79 -3.25 -25.96
CA VAL A 253 4.16 -2.13 -25.18
C VAL A 253 5.02 -1.70 -23.99
N LEU A 254 6.32 -2.00 -24.06
CA LEU A 254 7.25 -1.63 -23.01
C LEU A 254 7.56 -0.13 -23.07
N VAL A 255 7.55 0.52 -21.90
CA VAL A 255 8.04 1.88 -21.72
C VAL A 255 9.57 1.85 -21.69
N ASP A 256 10.20 2.43 -22.72
CA ASP A 256 11.65 2.50 -22.81
C ASP A 256 12.27 3.19 -21.59
N GLY A 257 13.37 2.60 -21.09
CA GLY A 257 14.09 3.11 -19.93
C GLY A 257 13.37 2.96 -18.58
N TYR A 258 12.24 2.25 -18.51
CA TYR A 258 11.50 2.05 -17.24
C TYR A 258 12.38 1.44 -16.14
N VAL A 259 12.98 0.28 -16.41
CA VAL A 259 13.81 -0.45 -15.44
C VAL A 259 14.99 0.39 -14.98
N GLU A 260 15.65 1.08 -15.90
CA GLU A 260 16.80 1.93 -15.58
C GLU A 260 16.39 3.10 -14.69
N THR A 261 15.33 3.81 -15.05
CA THR A 261 14.83 4.95 -14.27
C THR A 261 14.41 4.54 -12.86
N VAL A 262 13.76 3.39 -12.71
CA VAL A 262 13.33 2.88 -11.40
C VAL A 262 14.53 2.41 -10.58
N ARG A 263 15.52 1.75 -11.19
CA ARG A 263 16.73 1.31 -10.50
C ARG A 263 17.57 2.48 -10.00
N GLU A 264 17.79 3.51 -10.82
CA GLU A 264 18.49 4.73 -10.40
C GLU A 264 17.77 5.43 -9.23
N ALA A 265 16.43 5.46 -9.25
CA ALA A 265 15.65 6.01 -8.13
C ALA A 265 15.82 5.17 -6.84
N MET A 266 15.84 3.84 -6.96
CA MET A 266 16.11 2.93 -5.85
C MET A 266 17.53 3.11 -5.30
N GLU A 267 18.54 3.29 -6.15
CA GLU A 267 19.91 3.59 -5.72
C GLU A 267 19.98 4.89 -4.91
N GLY A 268 19.23 5.91 -5.36
CA GLY A 268 19.08 7.17 -4.62
C GLY A 268 18.50 6.98 -3.22
N LEU A 269 17.40 6.22 -3.13
CA LEU A 269 16.75 5.88 -1.86
C LEU A 269 17.60 4.94 -0.98
N GLY A 270 18.37 4.05 -1.60
CA GLY A 270 19.25 3.09 -0.92
C GLY A 270 20.39 3.74 -0.15
N ARG A 271 20.71 5.01 -0.43
CA ARG A 271 21.62 5.81 0.39
C ARG A 271 21.05 6.15 1.77
N GLN A 272 19.72 6.21 1.89
CA GLN A 272 19.02 6.52 3.15
C GLN A 272 18.59 5.25 3.88
N TRP A 273 18.18 4.23 3.13
CA TRP A 273 17.63 2.99 3.65
C TRP A 273 18.52 1.80 3.31
N GLY A 274 19.04 1.12 4.32
CA GLY A 274 19.98 0.00 4.14
C GLY A 274 19.43 -1.14 3.28
N VAL A 275 18.11 -1.35 3.27
CA VAL A 275 17.45 -2.38 2.45
C VAL A 275 17.64 -2.16 0.94
N GLY A 276 17.88 -0.92 0.50
CA GLY A 276 18.05 -0.62 -0.92
C GLY A 276 19.21 -1.38 -1.56
N GLY A 277 20.35 -1.47 -0.88
CA GLY A 277 21.50 -2.24 -1.37
C GLY A 277 21.18 -3.74 -1.53
N ILE A 278 20.40 -4.29 -0.61
CA ILE A 278 19.96 -5.70 -0.67
C ILE A 278 19.06 -5.90 -1.90
N LEU A 279 18.00 -5.10 -2.04
CA LEU A 279 17.04 -5.23 -3.13
C LEU A 279 17.66 -5.04 -4.53
N ILE A 280 18.61 -4.12 -4.67
CA ILE A 280 19.31 -3.89 -5.94
C ILE A 280 20.21 -5.06 -6.31
N SER A 281 20.80 -5.73 -5.32
CA SER A 281 21.70 -6.88 -5.54
C SER A 281 20.97 -8.19 -5.86
N LEU A 282 19.67 -8.28 -5.57
CA LEU A 282 18.89 -9.48 -5.81
C LEU A 282 18.61 -9.68 -7.31
N PRO A 283 18.79 -10.89 -7.85
CA PRO A 283 18.44 -11.19 -9.24
C PRO A 283 16.94 -10.98 -9.48
N SER A 284 16.58 -10.70 -10.74
CA SER A 284 15.23 -10.33 -11.20
C SER A 284 14.12 -11.37 -10.97
N GLY A 285 14.35 -12.45 -10.22
CA GLY A 285 13.41 -13.55 -9.98
C GLY A 285 13.46 -14.16 -8.58
N SER A 286 14.22 -13.62 -7.63
CA SER A 286 14.21 -14.07 -6.23
C SER A 286 13.15 -13.31 -5.43
N SER A 287 12.30 -14.01 -4.67
CA SER A 287 11.54 -13.32 -3.60
C SER A 287 12.56 -12.80 -2.60
N ALA A 288 12.46 -11.53 -2.25
CA ALA A 288 13.38 -10.92 -1.31
C ALA A 288 13.19 -11.46 0.12
N PHE A 289 12.00 -12.03 0.40
CA PHE A 289 11.57 -12.58 1.67
C PHE A 289 10.62 -13.77 1.46
#